data_AF-A0A401S3P7-F1
#
_entry.id   AF-A0A401S3P7-F1
#
_cell.length_a   1.000
_cell.length_b   1.000
_cell.length_c   1.000
_cell.angle_alpha   90.00
_cell.angle_beta   90.00
_cell.angle_gamma   90.00
#
_symmetry.space_group_name_H-M   'P 1'
#
loop_
_entity.id
_entity.type
_entity.pdbx_description
1 polymer ?
#
loop_
_entity_poly.entity_id
_entity_poly.type
_entity_poly.pdbx_seq_one_letter_code
_entity_poly.pdbx_strand_id
1 'polypeptide(L)'
;MGRMPQGKGASKQQQGGHSPAAPTTPETAAASGSPELPGDLTDSQELAAAMERLTLKVAAAIEEIRGEIRAQVQPITSMLQKHEQEIQGLGERLEEVEGRTKALEAAIKSSSS
;
A
#
# COMPACT_ATOMS: atom_id res chain seq x y z
N MET A 1 -22.99 -12.32 41.98
CA MET A 1 -24.41 -11.90 42.02
C MET A 1 -24.45 -10.40 42.27
N GLY A 2 -24.72 -9.60 41.24
CA GLY A 2 -24.90 -8.14 41.36
C GLY A 2 -26.25 -7.77 40.75
N ARG A 3 -27.08 -7.08 41.53
CA ARG A 3 -28.53 -6.92 41.37
C ARG A 3 -28.90 -5.95 40.23
N MET A 4 -29.95 -6.29 39.47
CA MET A 4 -30.74 -5.32 38.69
C MET A 4 -31.54 -4.40 39.63
N PRO A 5 -31.65 -3.10 39.37
CA PRO A 5 -32.69 -2.26 39.94
C PRO A 5 -33.90 -2.20 38.99
N GLN A 6 -35.00 -2.86 39.37
CA GLN A 6 -36.33 -2.54 38.89
C GLN A 6 -36.80 -1.26 39.58
N GLY A 7 -37.24 -0.28 38.80
CA GLY A 7 -37.79 0.98 39.30
C GLY A 7 -38.98 1.43 38.47
N LYS A 8 -40.12 0.75 38.65
CA LYS A 8 -41.44 1.18 38.18
C LYS A 8 -41.96 2.19 39.20
N GLY A 9 -42.03 3.47 38.83
CA GLY A 9 -42.57 4.53 39.66
C GLY A 9 -43.54 5.40 38.86
N ALA A 10 -44.82 5.09 38.95
CA ALA A 10 -45.90 5.97 38.53
C ALA A 10 -46.09 7.06 39.59
N SER A 11 -46.17 8.34 39.20
CA SER A 11 -46.70 9.37 40.09
C SER A 11 -47.35 10.55 39.33
N LYS A 12 -48.68 10.55 39.42
CA LYS A 12 -49.63 11.66 39.59
C LYS A 12 -49.51 12.94 38.76
N GLN A 13 -50.46 13.06 37.83
CA GLN A 13 -51.58 14.01 37.89
C GLN A 13 -51.23 15.45 38.28
N GLN A 14 -51.15 16.32 37.27
CA GLN A 14 -51.63 17.69 37.38
C GLN A 14 -52.61 17.99 36.24
N GLN A 15 -53.85 18.28 36.63
CA GLN A 15 -54.92 18.79 35.79
C GLN A 15 -54.59 20.25 35.46
N GLY A 16 -54.19 20.52 34.21
CA GLY A 16 -54.21 21.85 33.63
C GLY A 16 -55.48 22.00 32.81
N GLY A 17 -56.54 22.53 33.42
CA GLY A 17 -57.78 22.84 32.72
C GLY A 17 -57.68 24.19 32.05
N HIS A 18 -57.73 24.23 30.71
CA HIS A 18 -58.12 25.40 29.93
C HIS A 18 -58.94 24.96 28.72
N SER A 19 -60.06 25.64 28.50
CA SER A 19 -61.13 25.37 27.53
C SER A 19 -60.66 25.21 26.08
N PRO A 20 -61.39 24.44 25.24
CA PRO A 20 -61.09 24.31 23.83
C PRO A 20 -61.58 25.55 23.07
N ALA A 21 -60.66 26.34 22.53
CA ALA A 21 -60.96 27.21 21.40
C ALA A 21 -60.70 26.41 20.12
N ALA A 22 -61.69 26.35 19.24
CA ALA A 22 -61.65 25.62 17.98
C ALA A 22 -60.44 26.05 17.11
N PRO A 23 -59.71 25.11 16.49
CA PRO A 23 -58.64 25.45 15.57
C PRO A 23 -59.24 25.88 14.22
N THR A 24 -59.13 27.16 13.88
CA THR A 24 -59.23 27.61 12.49
C THR A 24 -57.95 27.19 11.77
N THR A 25 -58.05 26.18 10.92
CA THR A 25 -57.01 25.77 9.98
C THR A 25 -56.68 26.91 9.01
N PRO A 26 -55.42 27.35 8.87
CA PRO A 26 -54.95 27.81 7.58
C PRO A 26 -54.55 26.58 6.77
N GLU A 27 -55.28 26.35 5.69
CA GLU A 27 -54.94 25.48 4.59
C GLU A 27 -53.57 25.90 4.04
N THR A 28 -52.51 25.28 4.53
CA THR A 28 -51.23 25.21 3.84
C THR A 28 -51.00 23.73 3.58
N ALA A 29 -51.23 23.33 2.34
CA ALA A 29 -50.74 22.08 1.82
C ALA A 29 -49.19 22.10 1.89
N ALA A 30 -48.64 21.80 3.06
CA ALA A 30 -47.35 21.17 3.14
C ALA A 30 -47.55 19.78 2.55
N ALA A 31 -47.47 19.71 1.21
CA ALA A 31 -47.23 18.46 0.52
C ALA A 31 -46.12 17.78 1.29
N SER A 32 -46.46 16.61 1.80
CA SER A 32 -45.61 15.71 2.56
C SER A 32 -44.30 15.52 1.81
N GLY A 33 -43.34 16.42 2.05
CA GLY A 33 -41.93 16.10 1.94
C GLY A 33 -41.65 15.11 3.05
N SER A 34 -42.10 13.86 2.86
CA SER A 34 -41.36 12.75 3.42
C SER A 34 -39.94 13.01 2.93
N PRO A 35 -38.96 13.33 3.80
CA PRO A 35 -37.59 13.23 3.34
C PRO A 35 -37.50 11.78 2.88
N GLU A 36 -37.27 11.59 1.58
CA GLU A 36 -36.74 10.34 1.09
C GLU A 36 -35.58 10.05 2.05
N LEU A 37 -35.73 9.04 2.91
CA LEU A 37 -34.63 8.60 3.76
C LEU A 37 -33.49 8.38 2.77
N PRO A 38 -32.36 9.10 2.89
CA PRO A 38 -31.27 9.00 1.92
C PRO A 38 -30.90 7.53 1.85
N GLY A 39 -31.31 6.88 0.75
CA GLY A 39 -31.29 5.44 0.63
C GLY A 39 -29.85 4.97 0.73
N ASP A 40 -29.54 4.28 1.83
CA ASP A 40 -28.40 3.38 2.03
C ASP A 40 -27.06 3.80 1.39
N LEU A 41 -26.71 5.09 1.48
CA LEU A 41 -25.43 5.60 0.98
C LEU A 41 -24.25 5.21 1.87
N THR A 42 -24.54 4.74 3.09
CA THR A 42 -23.54 4.29 4.08
C THR A 42 -22.73 3.12 3.53
N ASP A 43 -23.39 2.10 2.97
CA ASP A 43 -22.72 0.93 2.42
C ASP A 43 -21.83 1.29 1.21
N SER A 44 -22.28 2.22 0.37
CA SER A 44 -21.51 2.70 -0.78
C SER A 44 -20.27 3.50 -0.36
N GLN A 45 -20.41 4.35 0.66
CA GLN A 45 -19.30 5.13 1.20
C GLN A 45 -18.28 4.25 1.93
N GLU A 46 -18.74 3.25 2.68
CA GLU A 46 -17.86 2.27 3.33
C GLU A 46 -17.09 1.43 2.30
N LEU A 47 -17.75 1.00 1.22
CA LEU A 47 -17.08 0.30 0.11
C LEU A 47 -16.03 1.20 -0.55
N ALA A 48 -16.34 2.47 -0.82
CA ALA A 48 -15.38 3.42 -1.39
C ALA A 48 -14.15 3.61 -0.49
N ALA A 49 -14.37 3.78 0.82
CA ALA A 49 -13.28 3.89 1.79
C ALA A 49 -12.46 2.60 1.94
N ALA A 50 -13.09 1.42 1.81
CA ALA A 50 -12.39 0.14 1.77
C ALA A 50 -11.51 0.02 0.52
N MET A 51 -12.02 0.43 -0.65
CA MET A 51 -11.29 0.41 -1.92
C MET A 51 -10.12 1.40 -1.93
N GLU A 52 -10.28 2.59 -1.36
CA GLU A 52 -9.20 3.56 -1.21
C GLU A 52 -8.08 3.00 -0.31
N ARG A 53 -8.44 2.44 0.85
CA ARG A 53 -7.47 1.79 1.75
C ARG A 53 -6.77 0.61 1.08
N LEU A 54 -7.50 -0.19 0.29
CA LEU A 54 -6.89 -1.30 -0.46
C LEU A 54 -5.91 -0.79 -1.51
N THR A 55 -6.29 0.24 -2.27
CA THR A 55 -5.42 0.88 -3.26
C THR A 55 -4.12 1.37 -2.63
N LEU A 56 -4.19 2.02 -1.46
CA LEU A 56 -3.01 2.49 -0.73
C LEU A 56 -2.13 1.32 -0.26
N LYS A 57 -2.73 0.23 0.26
CA LYS A 57 -1.97 -0.96 0.67
C LYS A 57 -1.27 -1.64 -0.50
N VAL A 58 -1.95 -1.75 -1.64
CA VAL A 58 -1.37 -2.32 -2.87
C VAL A 58 -0.23 -1.44 -3.37
N ALA A 59 -0.40 -0.12 -3.40
CA ALA A 59 0.66 0.80 -3.79
C ALA A 59 1.89 0.69 -2.88
N ALA A 60 1.68 0.62 -1.56
CA ALA A 60 2.76 0.43 -0.59
C ALA A 60 3.50 -0.90 -0.80
N ALA A 61 2.78 -2.01 -0.97
CA ALA A 61 3.38 -3.32 -1.24
C ALA A 61 4.18 -3.35 -2.55
N ILE A 62 3.70 -2.66 -3.59
CA ILE A 62 4.43 -2.53 -4.86
C ILE A 62 5.77 -1.81 -4.65
N GLU A 63 5.79 -0.72 -3.90
CA GLU A 63 7.02 0.02 -3.63
C GLU A 63 7.99 -0.76 -2.74
N GLU A 64 7.49 -1.52 -1.78
CA GLU A 64 8.30 -2.46 -0.97
C GLU A 64 8.97 -3.51 -1.86
N ILE A 65 8.20 -4.19 -2.72
CA ILE A 65 8.72 -5.19 -3.66
C ILE A 65 9.76 -4.57 -4.60
N ARG A 66 9.49 -3.37 -5.13
CA ARG A 66 10.44 -2.65 -5.99
C ARG A 66 11.72 -2.31 -5.23
N GLY A 67 11.61 -1.89 -3.98
CA GLY A 67 12.75 -1.62 -3.10
C GLY A 67 13.61 -2.86 -2.90
N GLU A 68 12.98 -3.98 -2.55
CA GLU A 68 13.65 -5.25 -2.33
C GLU A 68 14.35 -5.77 -3.61
N ILE A 69 13.66 -5.71 -4.76
CA ILE A 69 14.26 -6.08 -6.06
C ILE A 69 15.51 -5.23 -6.33
N ARG A 70 15.45 -3.91 -6.11
CA ARG A 70 16.62 -3.04 -6.29
C ARG A 70 17.74 -3.41 -5.33
N ALA A 71 17.42 -3.65 -4.06
CA ALA A 71 18.39 -4.03 -3.04
C ALA A 71 19.09 -5.35 -3.35
N GLN A 72 18.40 -6.30 -3.99
CA GLN A 72 18.99 -7.57 -4.43
C GLN A 72 19.78 -7.45 -5.74
N VAL A 73 19.27 -6.71 -6.72
CA VAL A 73 19.90 -6.62 -8.05
C VAL A 73 21.18 -5.79 -8.00
N GLN A 74 21.21 -4.68 -7.26
CA GLN A 74 22.36 -3.77 -7.27
C GLN A 74 23.69 -4.43 -6.83
N PRO A 75 23.74 -5.22 -5.74
CA PRO A 75 24.94 -5.95 -5.36
C PRO A 75 25.37 -6.98 -6.40
N ILE A 76 24.41 -7.70 -7.01
CA ILE A 76 24.69 -8.70 -8.06
C ILE A 76 25.34 -8.00 -9.27
N THR A 77 24.78 -6.89 -9.73
CA THR A 77 25.36 -6.10 -10.82
C THR A 77 26.78 -5.65 -10.48
N SER A 78 27.01 -5.15 -9.26
CA SER A 78 28.34 -4.69 -8.83
C SER A 78 29.36 -5.83 -8.80
N MET A 79 28.96 -7.00 -8.30
CA MET A 79 29.81 -8.20 -8.29
C MET A 79 30.15 -8.65 -9.71
N LEU A 80 29.17 -8.67 -10.62
CA LEU A 80 29.39 -9.06 -12.01
C LEU A 80 30.34 -8.10 -12.73
N GLN A 81 30.19 -6.80 -12.53
CA GLN A 81 31.11 -5.80 -13.10
C GLN A 81 32.53 -5.99 -12.60
N LYS A 82 32.71 -6.28 -11.30
CA LYS A 82 34.03 -6.59 -10.75
C LYS A 82 34.63 -7.83 -11.40
N HIS A 83 33.86 -8.92 -11.50
CA HIS A 83 34.34 -10.15 -12.14
C HIS A 83 34.68 -9.92 -13.62
N GLU A 84 33.91 -9.12 -14.34
CA GLU A 84 34.20 -8.77 -15.73
C GLU A 84 35.56 -8.08 -15.86
N GLN A 85 35.85 -7.11 -15.00
CA GLN A 85 37.16 -6.42 -14.96
C GLN A 85 38.30 -7.37 -14.61
N GLU A 86 38.10 -8.26 -13.63
CA GLU A 86 39.10 -9.26 -13.25
C GLU A 86 39.41 -10.23 -14.40
N ILE A 87 38.38 -10.70 -15.10
CA ILE A 87 38.54 -11.59 -16.26
C ILE A 87 39.30 -10.87 -17.39
N GLN A 88 38.98 -9.61 -17.68
CA GLN A 88 39.69 -8.82 -18.68
C GLN A 88 41.17 -8.67 -18.32
N GLY A 89 41.48 -8.28 -17.07
CA GLY A 89 42.87 -8.15 -16.62
C GLY A 89 43.63 -9.48 -16.59
N LEU A 90 42.95 -10.60 -16.31
CA LEU A 90 43.56 -11.93 -16.43
C LEU A 90 43.86 -12.29 -17.89
N GLY A 91 42.98 -11.91 -18.83
CA GLY A 91 43.19 -12.09 -20.26
C GLY A 91 44.45 -11.38 -20.76
N GLU A 92 44.61 -10.09 -20.42
CA GLU A 92 45.78 -9.29 -20.78
C GLU A 92 47.09 -9.92 -20.25
N ARG A 93 47.09 -10.35 -18.98
CA ARG A 93 48.25 -10.99 -18.36
C ARG A 93 48.59 -12.33 -19.01
N LEU A 94 47.57 -13.08 -19.44
CA LEU A 94 47.77 -14.35 -20.12
C LEU A 94 48.43 -14.12 -21.49
N GLU A 95 47.96 -13.13 -22.24
CA GLU A 95 48.55 -12.75 -23.53
C GLU A 95 50.01 -12.29 -23.38
N GLU A 96 50.31 -11.49 -22.36
CA GLU A 96 51.68 -11.07 -22.04
C GLU A 96 52.60 -12.26 -21.74
N VAL A 97 52.13 -13.21 -20.92
CA VAL A 97 52.88 -14.43 -20.58
C VAL A 97 53.08 -15.32 -21.80
N GLU A 98 52.05 -15.47 -22.64
CA GLU A 98 52.14 -16.24 -23.89
C GLU A 98 53.16 -15.62 -24.84
N GLY A 99 53.14 -14.29 -25.02
CA GLY A 99 54.11 -13.56 -25.83
C GLY A 99 55.55 -13.73 -25.35
N ARG A 100 55.78 -13.62 -24.03
CA ARG A 100 57.10 -13.86 -23.42
C ARG A 100 57.58 -15.29 -23.62
N THR A 101 56.68 -16.27 -23.47
CA THR A 101 57.00 -17.69 -23.65
C THR A 101 57.43 -17.97 -25.09
N LYS A 102 56.67 -17.46 -26.08
CA LYS A 102 57.02 -17.59 -27.51
C LYS A 102 58.37 -16.94 -27.83
N ALA A 103 58.63 -15.76 -27.29
CA ALA A 103 59.91 -15.08 -27.50
C ALA A 103 61.10 -15.87 -26.92
N LEU A 104 60.94 -16.44 -25.72
CA LEU A 104 61.97 -17.27 -25.09
C LEU A 104 62.21 -18.55 -25.90
N GLU A 105 61.16 -19.23 -26.35
CA GLU A 105 61.28 -20.41 -27.20
C GLU A 105 62.03 -20.12 -28.51
N ALA A 106 61.74 -18.98 -29.14
CA ALA A 106 62.45 -18.55 -30.35
C ALA A 106 63.94 -18.31 -30.07
N ALA A 107 64.28 -17.65 -28.96
CA ALA A 107 65.65 -17.39 -28.55
C ALA A 107 66.44 -18.68 -28.24
N ILE A 108 65.79 -19.67 -27.62
CA ILE A 108 66.41 -20.98 -27.36
C ILE A 108 66.69 -21.72 -28.68
N LYS A 109 65.72 -21.73 -29.60
CA LYS A 109 65.87 -22.35 -30.92
C LYS A 109 66.97 -21.69 -31.75
N SER A 110 67.05 -20.35 -31.74
CA SER A 110 68.09 -19.61 -32.46
C SER A 110 69.49 -19.79 -31.88
N SER A 111 69.60 -20.04 -30.57
CA SER A 111 70.90 -20.28 -29.91
C SER A 111 71.43 -21.72 -30.10
N SER A 112 70.59 -22.61 -30.63
CA SER A 112 70.92 -24.04 -30.82
C SER A 112 71.14 -24.42 -32.29
N SER A 113 70.99 -23.48 -33.22
CA SER A 113 71.28 -23.63 -34.66
C SER A 113 72.59 -22.96 -35.01
#